data_AF-A0A933UIA7-F1
#
_entry.id   AF-A0A933UIA7-F1
#
_cell.length_a   1.000
_cell.length_b   1.000
_cell.length_c   1.000
_cell.angle_alpha   90.00
_cell.angle_beta   90.00
_cell.angle_gamma   90.00
#
_symmetry.space_group_name_H-M   'P 1'
#
loop_
_entity.id
_entity.type
_entity.pdbx_description
1 polymer ?
#
loop_
_entity_poly.entity_id
_entity_poly.type
_entity_poly.pdbx_seq_one_letter_code
_entity_poly.pdbx_strand_id
1 'polypeptide(L)'
;MQFAVVQKDSLAPTVEQLKAALKAVPRFTELDALRQAQVACGILARHLTLPEATLVQRALAGDGVPTEVVEASQLPRLPDAKSVKRLELDGQAMRVFDPLGRAVPVPWPQVSLLTAGVVRHFGVSQTVTQERVHRDYVVVAFDTIETDVRHKIEDTAKVQVDIFLAGGAMRFQIEAENFLFGYLFQRPELGLVEKTGHLIQLLSQSAPHVRLNRGAVALRDQPAQPVGYASKAALDDEAVWLLWRMAAQARSQGSSAAAGAV
;
A
#
# COMPACT_ATOMS: atom_id res chain seq x y z
N MET A 1 1.86 -24.98 8.54
CA MET A 1 2.14 -23.57 8.91
C MET A 1 2.82 -22.89 7.74
N GLN A 2 2.50 -21.62 7.49
CA GLN A 2 3.06 -20.84 6.39
C GLN A 2 4.03 -19.80 6.92
N PHE A 3 5.09 -19.53 6.16
CA PHE A 3 6.16 -18.61 6.48
C PHE A 3 6.29 -17.55 5.38
N ALA A 4 6.90 -16.43 5.75
CA ALA A 4 7.29 -15.36 4.85
C ALA A 4 8.78 -15.04 5.04
N VAL A 5 9.42 -14.55 3.99
CA VAL A 5 10.78 -13.99 4.06
C VAL A 5 10.66 -12.48 3.97
N VAL A 6 11.12 -11.78 5.00
CA VAL A 6 11.03 -10.32 5.13
C VAL A 6 12.43 -9.69 5.19
N GLN A 7 12.53 -8.44 4.76
CA GLN A 7 13.77 -7.68 4.84
C GLN A 7 14.05 -7.24 6.29
N LYS A 8 15.31 -7.32 6.73
CA LYS A 8 15.71 -6.72 8.02
C LYS A 8 16.01 -5.23 7.90
N ASP A 9 16.64 -4.87 6.79
CA ASP A 9 17.13 -3.52 6.52
C ASP A 9 16.33 -2.83 5.41
N SER A 10 16.57 -1.52 5.26
CA SER A 10 15.88 -0.69 4.27
C SER A 10 16.46 -0.82 2.86
N LEU A 11 17.59 -1.52 2.68
CA LEU A 11 18.18 -1.75 1.36
C LEU A 11 17.39 -2.85 0.63
N ALA A 12 16.71 -2.48 -0.45
CA ALA A 12 15.98 -3.40 -1.31
C ALA A 12 16.94 -4.34 -2.06
N PRO A 13 16.69 -5.67 -2.08
CA PRO A 13 17.41 -6.53 -3.01
C PRO A 13 17.08 -6.12 -4.45
N THR A 14 18.04 -6.33 -5.34
CA THR A 14 17.80 -6.18 -6.77
C THR A 14 16.85 -7.27 -7.28
N VAL A 15 16.18 -7.01 -8.40
CA VAL A 15 15.29 -7.99 -9.04
C VAL A 15 16.04 -9.28 -9.36
N GLU A 16 17.30 -9.20 -9.81
CA GLU A 16 18.11 -10.37 -10.14
C GLU A 16 18.48 -11.21 -8.91
N GLN A 17 18.90 -10.58 -7.81
CA GLN A 17 19.17 -11.28 -6.54
C GLN A 17 17.92 -12.01 -6.04
N LEU A 18 16.77 -11.33 -6.06
CA LEU A 18 15.52 -11.94 -5.59
C LEU A 18 15.01 -13.05 -6.53
N LYS A 19 15.12 -12.86 -7.85
CA LYS A 19 14.82 -13.89 -8.85
C LYS A 19 15.69 -15.13 -8.63
N ALA A 20 17.00 -14.96 -8.46
CA ALA A 20 17.93 -16.05 -8.21
C ALA A 20 17.58 -16.82 -6.92
N ALA A 21 17.29 -16.09 -5.83
CA ALA A 21 16.90 -16.70 -4.57
C ALA A 21 15.56 -17.46 -4.66
N LEU A 22 14.57 -16.93 -5.36
CA LEU A 22 13.27 -17.59 -5.54
C LEU A 22 13.38 -18.85 -6.41
N LYS A 23 14.27 -18.87 -7.42
CA LYS A 23 14.55 -20.07 -8.23
C LYS A 23 15.13 -21.24 -7.43
N ALA A 24 15.67 -21.00 -6.23
CA ALA A 24 16.12 -22.07 -5.34
C ALA A 24 14.98 -22.93 -4.77
N VAL A 25 13.73 -22.44 -4.86
CA VAL A 25 12.54 -23.17 -4.41
C VAL A 25 11.89 -23.88 -5.59
N PRO A 26 11.74 -25.23 -5.56
CA PRO A 26 11.31 -26.02 -6.73
C PRO A 26 9.97 -25.63 -7.37
N ARG A 27 9.06 -25.03 -6.59
CA ARG A 27 7.72 -24.66 -7.09
C ARG A 27 7.71 -23.38 -7.94
N PHE A 28 8.76 -22.56 -7.88
CA PHE A 28 8.80 -21.32 -8.66
C PHE A 28 9.37 -21.61 -10.05
N THR A 29 8.58 -21.33 -11.08
CA THR A 29 9.12 -21.21 -12.43
C THR A 29 9.97 -19.95 -12.55
N GLU A 30 10.79 -19.85 -13.59
CA GLU A 30 11.57 -18.62 -13.84
C GLU A 30 10.68 -17.38 -14.01
N LEU A 31 9.54 -17.54 -14.66
CA LEU A 31 8.59 -16.46 -14.87
C LEU A 31 7.93 -16.03 -13.56
N ASP A 32 7.56 -16.98 -12.69
CA ASP A 32 6.98 -16.68 -11.39
C ASP A 32 7.98 -15.99 -10.45
N ALA A 33 9.23 -16.46 -10.44
CA ALA A 33 10.31 -15.83 -9.69
C ALA A 33 10.55 -14.39 -10.13
N LEU A 34 10.59 -14.14 -11.45
CA LEU A 34 10.74 -12.79 -12.00
C LEU A 34 9.55 -11.89 -11.63
N ARG A 35 8.31 -12.37 -11.81
CA ARG A 35 7.10 -11.60 -11.46
C ARG A 35 7.07 -11.25 -9.97
N GLN A 36 7.33 -12.22 -9.10
CA GLN A 36 7.39 -12.00 -7.65
C GLN A 36 8.52 -11.01 -7.30
N ALA A 37 9.68 -11.12 -7.94
CA ALA A 37 10.81 -10.23 -7.69
C ALA A 37 10.54 -8.77 -8.07
N GLN A 38 9.76 -8.53 -9.12
CA GLN A 38 9.39 -7.17 -9.57
C GLN A 38 8.39 -6.47 -8.64
N VAL A 39 7.59 -7.23 -7.89
CA VAL A 39 6.53 -6.68 -7.02
C VAL A 39 6.88 -6.66 -5.54
N ALA A 40 7.97 -7.33 -5.14
CA ALA A 40 8.37 -7.48 -3.75
C ALA A 40 8.79 -6.15 -3.11
N CYS A 41 8.14 -5.81 -1.98
CA CYS A 41 8.40 -4.58 -1.23
C CYS A 41 8.30 -4.89 0.27
N GLY A 42 9.42 -4.90 1.00
CA GLY A 42 9.46 -5.25 2.43
C GLY A 42 9.32 -6.75 2.69
N ILE A 43 8.26 -7.37 2.15
CA ILE A 43 8.02 -8.81 2.14
C ILE A 43 8.46 -9.36 0.79
N LEU A 44 9.44 -10.26 0.80
CA LEU A 44 10.07 -10.77 -0.41
C LEU A 44 9.33 -11.97 -0.98
N ALA A 45 8.82 -12.83 -0.10
CA ALA A 45 8.05 -14.01 -0.47
C ALA A 45 7.07 -14.40 0.65
N ARG A 46 5.90 -14.92 0.27
CA ARG A 46 4.83 -15.36 1.19
C ARG A 46 4.43 -16.81 0.93
N HIS A 47 3.66 -17.37 1.87
CA HIS A 47 3.04 -18.69 1.77
C HIS A 47 4.05 -19.82 1.49
N LEU A 48 5.26 -19.69 2.07
CA LEU A 48 6.29 -20.70 1.98
C LEU A 48 6.14 -21.71 3.11
N THR A 49 6.57 -22.94 2.88
CA THR A 49 6.90 -23.85 3.98
C THR A 49 8.20 -23.40 4.65
N LEU A 50 8.49 -23.86 5.87
CA LEU A 50 9.73 -23.51 6.56
C LEU A 50 11.00 -23.88 5.76
N PRO A 51 11.10 -25.10 5.16
CA PRO A 51 12.25 -25.44 4.33
C PRO A 51 12.43 -24.50 3.14
N GLU A 52 11.34 -24.15 2.44
CA GLU A 52 11.39 -23.23 1.31
C GLU A 52 11.81 -21.81 1.74
N ALA A 53 11.25 -21.29 2.85
CA ALA A 53 11.64 -19.98 3.38
C ALA A 53 13.11 -19.93 3.78
N THR A 54 13.63 -21.02 4.35
CA THR A 54 15.05 -21.15 4.72
C THR A 54 15.95 -21.18 3.48
N LEU A 55 15.53 -21.85 2.40
CA LEU A 55 16.27 -21.86 1.13
C LEU A 55 16.38 -20.45 0.54
N VAL A 56 15.27 -19.70 0.47
CA VAL A 56 15.25 -18.32 -0.03
C VAL A 56 16.13 -17.43 0.85
N GLN A 57 16.01 -17.51 2.19
CA GLN A 57 16.83 -16.74 3.12
C GLN A 57 18.32 -17.03 2.92
N ARG A 58 18.71 -18.30 2.81
CA ARG A 58 20.12 -18.69 2.60
C ARG A 58 20.65 -18.18 1.27
N ALA A 59 19.87 -18.27 0.19
CA ALA A 59 20.27 -17.75 -1.12
C ALA A 59 20.50 -16.24 -1.06
N LEU A 60 19.57 -15.48 -0.46
CA LEU A 60 19.71 -14.03 -0.26
C LEU A 60 20.89 -13.66 0.63
N ALA A 61 21.16 -14.45 1.67
CA ALA A 61 22.33 -14.25 2.52
C ALA A 61 23.65 -14.44 1.76
N GLY A 62 23.70 -15.35 0.78
CA GLY A 62 24.86 -15.52 -0.11
C GLY A 62 25.18 -14.27 -0.94
N ASP A 63 24.15 -13.48 -1.26
CA ASP A 63 24.26 -12.20 -1.97
C ASP A 63 24.38 -10.99 -1.02
N GLY A 64 24.57 -11.23 0.28
CA GLY A 64 24.68 -10.18 1.29
C GLY A 64 23.38 -9.43 1.60
N VAL A 65 22.21 -10.01 1.29
CA VAL A 65 20.89 -9.41 1.56
C VAL A 65 20.35 -9.91 2.91
N PRO A 66 20.31 -9.04 3.96
CA PRO A 66 19.87 -9.45 5.29
C PRO A 66 18.35 -9.64 5.35
N THR A 67 17.94 -10.86 5.69
CA THR A 67 16.53 -11.26 5.72
C THR A 67 16.17 -12.07 6.96
N GLU A 68 14.88 -12.14 7.26
CA GLU A 68 14.30 -12.90 8.36
C GLU A 68 13.18 -13.80 7.87
N VAL A 69 13.16 -15.04 8.37
CA VAL A 69 12.03 -15.96 8.17
C VAL A 69 11.08 -15.77 9.33
N VAL A 70 9.84 -15.40 9.03
CA VAL A 70 8.79 -15.17 10.02
C VAL A 70 7.58 -16.05 9.72
N GLU A 71 6.89 -16.51 10.76
CA GLU A 71 5.60 -17.16 10.56
C GLU A 71 4.60 -16.14 9.97
N ALA A 72 3.81 -16.56 8.99
CA ALA A 72 2.83 -15.67 8.35
C ALA A 72 1.77 -15.17 9.34
N SER A 73 1.49 -15.93 10.41
CA SER A 73 0.62 -15.54 11.53
C SER A 73 1.17 -14.39 12.38
N GLN A 74 2.48 -14.16 12.36
CA GLN A 74 3.13 -13.07 13.10
C GLN A 74 3.15 -11.75 12.31
N LEU A 75 2.83 -11.78 11.02
CA LEU A 75 2.66 -10.57 10.23
C LEU A 75 1.32 -9.89 10.58
N PRO A 76 1.31 -8.56 10.77
CA PRO A 76 0.07 -7.85 11.07
C PRO A 76 -0.90 -7.94 9.89
N ARG A 77 -2.19 -8.12 10.21
CA ARG A 77 -3.25 -7.94 9.22
C ARG A 77 -3.58 -6.46 9.13
N LEU A 78 -3.65 -5.92 7.90
CA LEU A 78 -4.07 -4.54 7.72
C LEU A 78 -5.56 -4.40 8.04
N PRO A 79 -5.99 -3.36 8.77
CA PRO A 79 -7.39 -3.04 8.91
C PRO A 79 -8.02 -2.68 7.58
N ASP A 80 -9.34 -2.83 7.50
CA ASP A 80 -10.12 -2.32 6.38
C ASP A 80 -9.91 -0.81 6.22
N ALA A 81 -9.65 -0.39 4.99
CA ALA A 81 -9.41 0.99 4.66
C ALA A 81 -10.71 1.80 4.69
N LYS A 82 -10.72 2.89 5.46
CA LYS A 82 -11.79 3.90 5.42
C LYS A 82 -11.40 4.98 4.42
N SER A 83 -12.18 5.11 3.34
CA SER A 83 -11.93 6.16 2.34
C SER A 83 -12.12 7.56 2.95
N VAL A 84 -11.15 8.44 2.68
CA VAL A 84 -11.14 9.82 3.15
C VAL A 84 -11.13 10.76 1.95
N LYS A 85 -12.16 11.61 1.87
CA LYS A 85 -12.28 12.65 0.84
C LYS A 85 -11.90 14.04 1.34
N ARG A 86 -11.95 14.26 2.65
CA ARG A 86 -11.67 15.54 3.30
C ARG A 86 -10.95 15.31 4.62
N LEU A 87 -9.98 16.17 4.87
CA LEU A 87 -9.14 16.16 6.05
C LEU A 87 -8.86 17.61 6.43
N GLU A 88 -8.83 17.89 7.73
CA GLU A 88 -8.38 19.16 8.28
C GLU A 88 -7.26 18.91 9.29
N LEU A 89 -6.36 19.88 9.39
CA LEU A 89 -5.19 19.81 10.26
C LEU A 89 -5.30 20.91 11.32
N ASP A 90 -5.21 20.53 12.59
CA ASP A 90 -5.03 21.48 13.68
C ASP A 90 -3.78 21.10 14.50
N GLY A 91 -3.40 21.95 15.45
CA GLY A 91 -2.16 21.77 16.23
C GLY A 91 -2.16 20.53 17.14
N GLN A 92 -3.31 19.90 17.38
CA GLN A 92 -3.44 18.78 18.31
C GLN A 92 -3.83 17.48 17.61
N ALA A 93 -4.59 17.57 16.52
CA ALA A 93 -5.14 16.43 15.82
C ALA A 93 -5.31 16.67 14.31
N MET A 94 -5.37 15.55 13.60
CA MET A 94 -5.95 15.46 12.27
C MET A 94 -7.46 15.21 12.40
N ARG A 95 -8.30 15.94 11.67
CA ARG A 95 -9.74 15.66 11.61
C ARG A 95 -10.06 15.00 10.29
N VAL A 96 -10.50 13.75 10.34
CA VAL A 96 -10.95 13.00 9.17
C VAL A 96 -12.45 13.12 9.06
N PHE A 97 -12.96 13.45 7.88
CA PHE A 97 -14.41 13.52 7.64
C PHE A 97 -14.90 12.23 7.00
N ASP A 98 -15.87 11.59 7.64
CA ASP A 98 -16.52 10.39 7.09
C ASP A 98 -17.44 10.75 5.89
N PRO A 99 -18.01 9.76 5.18
CA PRO A 99 -18.93 10.02 4.08
C PRO A 99 -20.20 10.81 4.46
N LEU A 100 -20.56 10.86 5.75
CA LEU A 100 -21.67 11.64 6.27
C LEU A 100 -21.25 13.07 6.67
N GLY A 101 -19.97 13.43 6.47
CA GLY A 101 -19.42 14.73 6.84
C GLY A 101 -19.16 14.89 8.34
N ARG A 102 -19.18 13.81 9.13
CA ARG A 102 -18.86 13.87 10.56
C ARG A 102 -17.35 13.91 10.74
N ALA A 103 -16.89 14.84 11.56
CA ALA A 103 -15.48 14.95 11.92
C ALA A 103 -15.10 13.92 12.97
N VAL A 104 -14.10 13.09 12.67
CA VAL A 104 -13.48 12.13 13.58
C VAL A 104 -12.07 12.67 13.92
N PRO A 105 -11.84 13.15 15.15
CA PRO A 105 -10.53 13.62 15.55
C PRO A 105 -9.57 12.45 15.76
N VAL A 106 -8.37 12.58 15.21
CA VAL A 106 -7.25 11.63 15.33
C VAL A 106 -6.06 12.40 15.91
N PRO A 107 -5.77 12.25 17.21
CA PRO A 107 -4.63 12.90 17.84
C PRO A 107 -3.32 12.53 17.14
N TRP A 108 -2.41 13.51 16.98
CA TRP A 108 -1.13 13.28 16.32
C TRP A 108 -0.32 12.11 16.87
N PRO A 109 -0.23 11.89 18.20
CA PRO A 109 0.48 10.74 18.77
C PRO A 109 -0.08 9.37 18.37
N GLN A 110 -1.29 9.31 17.84
CA GLN A 110 -1.88 8.07 17.35
C GLN A 110 -1.50 7.76 15.90
N VAL A 111 -0.94 8.70 15.14
CA VAL A 111 -0.58 8.49 13.73
C VAL A 111 0.81 7.84 13.66
N SER A 112 0.85 6.54 13.37
CA SER A 112 2.09 5.76 13.51
C SER A 112 2.84 5.52 12.19
N LEU A 113 2.12 5.42 11.08
CA LEU A 113 2.68 5.12 9.76
C LEU A 113 1.89 5.83 8.66
N LEU A 114 2.61 6.47 7.73
CA LEU A 114 2.08 6.94 6.45
C LEU A 114 2.73 6.11 5.35
N THR A 115 1.90 5.52 4.49
CA THR A 115 2.37 4.92 3.25
C THR A 115 1.79 5.65 2.07
N ALA A 116 2.61 5.92 1.06
CA ALA A 116 2.13 6.52 -0.17
C ALA A 116 2.89 5.97 -1.37
N GLY A 117 2.32 6.18 -2.56
CA GLY A 117 2.95 5.76 -3.81
C GLY A 117 2.03 5.91 -5.01
N VAL A 118 2.61 5.77 -6.20
CA VAL A 118 1.87 5.63 -7.44
C VAL A 118 1.59 4.15 -7.65
N VAL A 119 0.32 3.75 -7.53
CA VAL A 119 -0.11 2.36 -7.58
C VAL A 119 -0.70 2.06 -8.95
N ARG A 120 -0.21 1.02 -9.63
CA ARG A 120 -0.88 0.52 -10.84
C ARG A 120 -2.19 -0.15 -10.47
N HIS A 121 -3.24 0.24 -11.17
CA HIS A 121 -4.60 -0.23 -11.02
C HIS A 121 -5.09 -0.77 -12.36
N PHE A 122 -5.43 -2.06 -12.38
CA PHE A 122 -6.05 -2.71 -13.53
C PHE A 122 -7.57 -2.64 -13.35
N GLY A 123 -8.20 -1.69 -14.03
CA GLY A 123 -9.65 -1.61 -14.12
C GLY A 123 -10.15 -2.51 -15.25
N VAL A 124 -11.28 -3.18 -15.04
CA VAL A 124 -12.03 -3.79 -16.15
C VAL A 124 -13.19 -2.84 -16.44
N SER A 125 -13.08 -2.06 -17.52
CA SER A 125 -14.21 -1.28 -18.02
C SER A 125 -15.05 -2.15 -18.95
N GLN A 126 -16.37 -2.18 -18.73
CA GLN A 126 -17.32 -2.91 -19.55
C GLN A 126 -18.10 -1.89 -20.39
N THR A 127 -17.96 -1.99 -21.71
CA THR A 127 -18.78 -1.23 -22.66
C THR A 127 -19.90 -2.13 -23.14
N VAL A 128 -21.14 -1.82 -22.76
CA VAL A 128 -22.34 -2.52 -23.24
C VAL A 128 -22.95 -1.69 -24.37
N THR A 129 -23.01 -2.27 -25.57
CA THR A 129 -23.70 -1.65 -26.71
C THR A 129 -25.14 -2.14 -26.69
N GLN A 130 -26.08 -1.23 -26.40
CA GLN A 130 -27.51 -1.51 -26.42
C GLN A 130 -28.10 -1.09 -27.76
N GLU A 131 -28.76 -2.03 -28.44
CA GLU A 131 -29.53 -1.73 -29.64
C GLU A 131 -31.02 -1.73 -29.27
N ARG A 132 -31.69 -0.60 -29.51
CA ARG A 132 -33.14 -0.49 -29.35
C ARG A 132 -33.80 -1.00 -30.61
N VAL A 133 -34.39 -2.19 -30.54
CA VAL A 133 -35.15 -2.73 -31.67
C VAL A 133 -36.60 -2.27 -31.56
N HIS A 134 -37.05 -1.51 -32.55
CA HIS A 134 -38.47 -1.15 -32.66
C HIS A 134 -39.24 -2.35 -33.21
N ARG A 135 -40.25 -2.82 -32.48
CA ARG A 135 -41.20 -3.83 -32.96
C ARG A 135 -42.51 -3.12 -33.29
N ASP A 136 -42.92 -3.17 -34.56
CA ASP A 136 -44.16 -2.58 -35.10
C ASP A 136 -45.41 -3.35 -34.64
N TYR A 137 -45.67 -3.38 -33.33
CA TYR A 137 -46.94 -3.86 -32.77
C TYR A 137 -47.64 -2.74 -32.00
N VAL A 138 -48.97 -2.77 -32.03
CA VAL A 138 -49.94 -1.75 -31.61
C VAL A 138 -49.86 -1.37 -30.11
N VAL A 139 -48.91 -1.92 -29.35
CA VAL A 139 -48.66 -1.58 -27.94
C VAL A 139 -47.17 -1.25 -27.79
N VAL A 140 -46.86 -0.02 -27.40
CA VAL A 140 -45.51 0.53 -27.27
C VAL A 140 -44.72 -0.21 -26.19
N ALA A 141 -44.04 -1.28 -26.57
CA ALA A 141 -43.03 -1.96 -25.77
C ALA A 141 -41.70 -1.93 -26.54
N PHE A 142 -40.67 -1.35 -25.92
CA PHE A 142 -39.31 -1.38 -26.46
C PHE A 142 -38.56 -2.55 -25.82
N ASP A 143 -38.15 -3.52 -26.63
CA ASP A 143 -37.17 -4.51 -26.20
C ASP A 143 -35.77 -3.90 -26.38
N THR A 144 -35.04 -3.75 -25.29
CA THR A 144 -33.62 -3.39 -25.35
C THR A 144 -32.84 -4.69 -25.50
N ILE A 145 -32.23 -4.92 -26.66
CA ILE A 145 -31.37 -6.09 -26.87
C ILE A 145 -29.93 -5.64 -26.61
N GLU A 146 -29.26 -6.30 -25.67
CA GLU A 146 -27.83 -6.13 -25.46
C GLU A 146 -27.08 -6.95 -26.51
N THR A 147 -26.46 -6.27 -27.48
CA THR A 147 -25.90 -6.93 -28.68
C THR A 147 -24.40 -7.22 -28.54
N ASP A 148 -23.66 -6.43 -27.76
CA ASP A 148 -22.21 -6.60 -27.60
C ASP A 148 -21.73 -6.12 -26.22
N VAL A 149 -20.99 -6.98 -25.52
CA VAL A 149 -20.34 -6.67 -24.25
C VAL A 149 -18.83 -6.76 -24.46
N ARG A 150 -18.16 -5.60 -24.47
CA ARG A 150 -16.69 -5.55 -24.59
C ARG A 150 -16.07 -5.22 -23.25
N HIS A 151 -15.13 -6.07 -22.83
CA HIS A 151 -14.28 -5.79 -21.67
C HIS A 151 -12.98 -5.17 -22.14
N LYS A 152 -12.65 -3.98 -21.64
CA LYS A 152 -11.37 -3.32 -21.84
C LYS A 152 -10.62 -3.30 -20.51
N ILE A 153 -9.39 -3.82 -20.52
CA ILE A 153 -8.50 -3.72 -19.37
C ILE A 153 -7.81 -2.35 -19.47
N GLU A 154 -8.07 -1.49 -18.48
CA GLU A 154 -7.47 -0.18 -18.35
C GLU A 154 -6.35 -0.24 -17.31
N ASP A 155 -5.13 0.05 -17.76
CA ASP A 155 -3.95 0.18 -16.91
C ASP A 155 -3.80 1.64 -16.51
N THR A 156 -4.30 1.97 -15.32
CA THR A 156 -4.27 3.34 -14.79
C THR A 156 -3.37 3.39 -13.57
N ALA A 157 -2.57 4.45 -13.46
CA ALA A 157 -1.73 4.67 -12.30
C ALA A 157 -2.43 5.68 -11.38
N LYS A 158 -2.65 5.31 -10.11
CA LYS A 158 -3.32 6.16 -9.11
C LYS A 158 -2.35 6.54 -8.00
N VAL A 159 -2.39 7.80 -7.56
CA VAL A 159 -1.65 8.22 -6.36
C VAL A 159 -2.49 7.89 -5.13
N GLN A 160 -1.95 7.04 -4.26
CA GLN A 160 -2.62 6.57 -3.04
C GLN A 160 -1.79 6.96 -1.80
N VAL A 161 -2.49 7.33 -0.72
CA VAL A 161 -1.93 7.53 0.62
C VAL A 161 -2.76 6.71 1.61
N ASP A 162 -2.10 5.97 2.50
CA ASP A 162 -2.72 5.33 3.65
C ASP A 162 -2.13 5.87 4.95
N ILE A 163 -3.00 6.12 5.92
CA ILE A 163 -2.68 6.60 7.26
C ILE A 163 -3.06 5.51 8.25
N PHE A 164 -2.08 4.98 8.96
CA PHE A 164 -2.27 3.92 9.95
C PHE A 164 -2.14 4.45 11.37
N LEU A 165 -3.15 4.17 12.18
CA LEU A 165 -3.11 4.49 13.60
C LEU A 165 -2.26 3.47 14.37
N ALA A 166 -1.76 3.90 15.53
CA ALA A 166 -0.93 3.11 16.43
C ALA A 166 -1.56 1.74 16.72
N GLY A 167 -0.72 0.71 16.75
CA GLY A 167 -1.16 -0.68 16.90
C GLY A 167 -1.93 -1.25 15.71
N GLY A 168 -2.04 -0.51 14.60
CA GLY A 168 -2.84 -0.93 13.45
C GLY A 168 -4.33 -0.96 13.78
N ALA A 169 -4.82 -0.08 14.67
CA ALA A 169 -6.23 -0.08 15.08
C ALA A 169 -7.17 0.41 13.97
N MET A 170 -6.69 1.28 13.09
CA MET A 170 -7.48 1.85 11.99
C MET A 170 -6.58 2.24 10.82
N ARG A 171 -7.14 2.15 9.62
CA ARG A 171 -6.53 2.58 8.36
C ARG A 171 -7.45 3.56 7.65
N PHE A 172 -6.92 4.74 7.34
CA PHE A 172 -7.57 5.70 6.45
C PHE A 172 -6.87 5.67 5.10
N GLN A 173 -7.63 5.68 4.01
CA GLN A 173 -7.10 5.68 2.65
C GLN A 173 -7.57 6.93 1.91
N ILE A 174 -6.61 7.61 1.29
CA ILE A 174 -6.81 8.77 0.43
C ILE A 174 -6.40 8.37 -0.98
N GLU A 175 -7.32 8.51 -1.93
CA GLU A 175 -7.02 8.47 -3.36
C GLU A 175 -6.95 9.91 -3.86
N ALA A 176 -5.80 10.33 -4.38
CA ALA A 176 -5.55 11.74 -4.67
C ALA A 176 -6.59 12.34 -5.64
N GLU A 177 -7.06 11.57 -6.62
CA GLU A 177 -8.07 11.99 -7.61
C GLU A 177 -9.42 12.33 -6.95
N ASN A 178 -9.75 11.67 -5.85
CA ASN A 178 -11.02 11.80 -5.14
C ASN A 178 -10.94 12.70 -3.90
N PHE A 179 -9.75 13.25 -3.63
CA PHE A 179 -9.47 13.99 -2.40
C PHE A 179 -9.57 15.51 -2.59
N LEU A 180 -10.27 16.17 -1.66
CA LEU A 180 -10.56 17.59 -1.71
C LEU A 180 -9.41 18.42 -1.10
N PHE A 181 -8.30 18.54 -1.83
CA PHE A 181 -7.11 19.29 -1.38
C PHE A 181 -7.39 20.75 -0.98
N GLY A 182 -8.43 21.38 -1.53
CA GLY A 182 -8.80 22.77 -1.24
C GLY A 182 -9.12 23.07 0.23
N TYR A 183 -9.42 22.04 1.04
CA TYR A 183 -9.60 22.18 2.49
C TYR A 183 -8.28 22.25 3.28
N LEU A 184 -7.16 21.85 2.69
CA LEU A 184 -5.84 21.90 3.30
C LEU A 184 -5.03 23.09 2.81
N PHE A 185 -5.06 23.33 1.50
CA PHE A 185 -4.36 24.44 0.88
C PHE A 185 -4.98 24.78 -0.48
N GLN A 186 -4.89 26.05 -0.86
CA GLN A 186 -5.38 26.55 -2.15
C GLN A 186 -4.19 26.72 -3.10
N ARG A 187 -3.81 25.61 -3.73
CA ARG A 187 -2.71 25.54 -4.72
C ARG A 187 -3.22 24.93 -6.02
N PRO A 188 -4.09 25.61 -6.78
CA PRO A 188 -4.65 25.07 -8.02
C PRO A 188 -3.57 24.76 -9.06
N GLU A 189 -2.44 25.47 -9.03
CA GLU A 189 -1.30 25.34 -9.93
C GLU A 189 -0.57 23.99 -9.84
N LEU A 190 -0.66 23.31 -8.70
CA LEU A 190 0.05 22.05 -8.48
C LEU A 190 -0.68 20.85 -9.11
N GLY A 191 0.09 19.94 -9.69
CA GLY A 191 -0.39 18.63 -10.15
C GLY A 191 -0.80 17.71 -8.99
N LEU A 192 -1.52 16.62 -9.27
CA LEU A 192 -1.99 15.69 -8.23
C LEU A 192 -0.85 15.08 -7.39
N VAL A 193 0.27 14.72 -8.05
CA VAL A 193 1.45 14.16 -7.38
C VAL A 193 2.08 15.19 -6.43
N GLU A 194 2.25 16.44 -6.88
CA GLU A 194 2.81 17.54 -6.08
C GLU A 194 1.91 17.89 -4.90
N LYS A 195 0.58 17.96 -5.12
CA LYS A 195 -0.41 18.15 -4.05
C LYS A 195 -0.31 17.04 -3.00
N THR A 196 -0.13 15.80 -3.45
CA THR A 196 0.04 14.66 -2.54
C THR A 196 1.36 14.76 -1.77
N GLY A 197 2.46 15.13 -2.42
CA GLY A 197 3.75 15.38 -1.75
C GLY A 197 3.63 16.44 -0.66
N HIS A 198 2.90 17.52 -0.94
CA HIS A 198 2.65 18.59 0.03
C HIS A 198 1.76 18.12 1.20
N LEU A 199 0.76 17.27 0.94
CA LEU A 199 -0.01 16.60 2.00
C LEU A 199 0.90 15.75 2.91
N ILE A 200 1.78 14.92 2.36
CA ILE A 200 2.72 14.11 3.16
C ILE A 200 3.66 15.00 3.98
N GLN A 201 4.12 16.11 3.42
CA GLN A 201 4.94 17.09 4.14
C GLN A 201 4.19 17.68 5.34
N LEU A 202 2.94 18.13 5.16
CA LEU A 202 2.12 18.67 6.25
C LEU A 202 1.84 17.64 7.34
N LEU A 203 1.51 16.40 6.97
CA LEU A 203 1.27 15.32 7.92
C LEU A 203 2.54 14.97 8.72
N SER A 204 3.70 14.88 8.06
CA SER A 204 4.97 14.55 8.73
C SER A 204 5.52 15.69 9.59
N GLN A 205 5.24 16.94 9.25
CA GLN A 205 5.53 18.09 10.12
C GLN A 205 4.67 18.07 11.39
N SER A 206 3.40 17.69 11.26
CA SER A 206 2.47 17.64 12.39
C SER A 206 2.65 16.41 13.29
N ALA A 207 3.12 15.29 12.72
CA ALA A 207 3.49 14.08 13.45
C ALA A 207 4.94 13.65 13.16
N PRO A 208 5.96 14.29 13.76
CA PRO A 208 7.37 14.01 13.47
C PRO A 208 7.83 12.58 13.78
N HIS A 209 7.08 11.86 14.62
CA HIS A 209 7.35 10.47 15.00
C HIS A 209 6.83 9.44 13.98
N VAL A 210 6.04 9.89 13.00
CA VAL A 210 5.40 9.00 12.03
C VAL A 210 6.44 8.32 11.16
N ARG A 211 6.29 7.01 10.95
CA ARG A 211 7.10 6.28 9.98
C ARG A 211 6.58 6.53 8.57
N LEU A 212 7.48 6.61 7.61
CA LEU A 212 7.16 6.78 6.19
C LEU A 212 7.67 5.56 5.42
N ASN A 213 6.88 5.05 4.48
CA ASN A 213 7.39 4.11 3.48
C ASN A 213 8.24 4.85 2.42
N ARG A 214 8.93 4.10 1.56
CA ARG A 214 9.82 4.72 0.54
C ARG A 214 9.07 5.65 -0.42
N GLY A 215 7.82 5.32 -0.75
CA GLY A 215 7.01 6.14 -1.65
C GLY A 215 6.52 7.43 -1.01
N ALA A 216 6.19 7.43 0.28
CA ALA A 216 5.90 8.65 1.04
C ALA A 216 7.15 9.53 1.20
N VAL A 217 8.31 8.94 1.45
CA VAL A 217 9.60 9.69 1.47
C VAL A 217 9.85 10.35 0.11
N ALA A 218 9.74 9.60 -0.99
CA ALA A 218 9.95 10.14 -2.33
C ALA A 218 8.94 11.24 -2.69
N LEU A 219 7.65 11.07 -2.38
CA LEU A 219 6.63 12.10 -2.61
C LEU A 219 6.89 13.37 -1.80
N ARG A 220 7.37 13.23 -0.55
CA ARG A 220 7.68 14.37 0.32
C ARG A 220 8.92 15.14 -0.16
N ASP A 221 9.98 14.42 -0.50
CA ASP A 221 11.31 15.00 -0.73
C ASP A 221 11.54 15.35 -2.22
N GLN A 222 10.96 14.57 -3.14
CA GLN A 222 11.17 14.67 -4.59
C GLN A 222 9.87 14.35 -5.36
N PRO A 223 8.84 15.20 -5.29
CA PRO A 223 7.52 14.92 -5.90
C PRO A 223 7.58 14.70 -7.42
N ALA A 224 8.61 15.18 -8.11
CA ALA A 224 8.82 14.96 -9.54
C ALA A 224 9.22 13.51 -9.90
N GLN A 225 9.67 12.70 -8.93
CA GLN A 225 10.11 11.31 -9.14
C GLN A 225 9.42 10.38 -8.14
N PRO A 226 8.08 10.21 -8.22
CA PRO A 226 7.37 9.39 -7.27
C PRO A 226 7.71 7.90 -7.46
N VAL A 227 7.77 7.15 -6.36
CA VAL A 227 7.96 5.69 -6.42
C VAL A 227 6.68 5.02 -6.90
N GLY A 228 6.81 4.25 -7.97
CA GLY A 228 5.76 3.38 -8.50
C GLY A 228 5.70 2.03 -7.80
N TYR A 229 4.49 1.53 -7.59
CA TYR A 229 4.19 0.19 -7.11
C TYR A 229 3.48 -0.58 -8.21
N ALA A 230 3.93 -1.81 -8.46
CA ALA A 230 3.37 -2.68 -9.49
C ALA A 230 1.90 -3.04 -9.26
N SER A 231 1.43 -2.96 -8.01
CA SER A 231 0.05 -3.21 -7.63
C SER A 231 -0.26 -2.61 -6.25
N LYS A 232 -1.53 -2.57 -5.89
CA LYS A 232 -1.96 -2.21 -4.52
C LYS A 232 -1.41 -3.17 -3.47
N ALA A 233 -1.33 -4.47 -3.79
CA ALA A 233 -0.78 -5.48 -2.90
C ALA A 233 0.69 -5.22 -2.56
N ALA A 234 1.49 -4.71 -3.52
CA ALA A 234 2.88 -4.35 -3.26
C ALA A 234 3.03 -3.18 -2.25
N LEU A 235 2.14 -2.19 -2.34
CA LEU A 235 2.08 -1.10 -1.34
C LEU A 235 1.65 -1.62 0.03
N ASP A 236 0.63 -2.49 0.06
CA ASP A 236 0.14 -3.13 1.28
C ASP A 236 1.21 -4.03 1.94
N ASP A 237 2.01 -4.75 1.15
CA ASP A 237 3.13 -5.57 1.65
C ASP A 237 4.20 -4.73 2.34
N GLU A 238 4.54 -3.56 1.79
CA GLU A 238 5.49 -2.65 2.43
C GLU A 238 4.91 -2.08 3.75
N ALA A 239 3.60 -1.78 3.78
CA ALA A 239 2.91 -1.35 5.00
C ALA A 239 2.95 -2.43 6.09
N VAL A 240 2.63 -3.69 5.75
CA VAL A 240 2.69 -4.83 6.67
C VAL A 240 4.10 -5.01 7.21
N TRP A 241 5.11 -4.93 6.35
CA TRP A 241 6.52 -5.03 6.73
C TRP A 241 6.93 -3.94 7.72
N LEU A 242 6.56 -2.68 7.46
CA LEU A 242 6.88 -1.56 8.35
C LEU A 242 6.20 -1.71 9.72
N LEU A 243 4.92 -2.09 9.74
CA LEU A 243 4.19 -2.35 10.99
C LEU A 243 4.82 -3.51 11.79
N TRP A 244 5.22 -4.59 11.11
CA TRP A 244 5.94 -5.69 11.75
C TRP A 244 7.28 -5.24 12.34
N ARG A 245 8.08 -4.46 11.60
CA ARG A 245 9.35 -3.90 12.11
C ARG A 245 9.14 -3.02 13.33
N MET A 246 8.12 -2.17 13.32
CA MET A 246 7.78 -1.30 14.45
C MET A 246 7.42 -2.13 15.69
N ALA A 247 6.61 -3.19 15.54
CA ALA A 247 6.27 -4.09 16.63
C ALA A 247 7.50 -4.85 17.16
N ALA A 248 8.40 -5.29 16.27
CA ALA A 248 9.64 -5.95 16.66
C ALA A 248 10.58 -5.02 17.45
N GLN A 249 10.71 -3.76 17.03
CA GLN A 249 11.50 -2.73 17.74
C GLN A 249 10.92 -2.40 19.12
N ALA A 250 9.59 -2.34 19.25
CA ALA A 250 8.96 -2.10 20.54
C ALA A 250 9.23 -3.25 21.54
N ARG A 251 9.22 -4.51 21.06
CA ARG A 251 9.55 -5.68 21.89
C ARG A 251 11.00 -5.70 22.35
N SER A 252 11.95 -5.33 21.50
CA SER A 252 13.36 -5.28 21.88
C SER A 252 13.66 -4.18 22.90
N GLN A 253 13.00 -3.02 22.78
CA GLN A 253 13.11 -1.92 23.76
C GLN A 253 12.49 -2.29 25.12
N GLY A 254 11.34 -2.95 25.13
CA GLY A 254 10.69 -3.39 26.38
C GLY A 254 11.51 -4.43 27.16
N SER A 255 12.17 -5.35 26.46
CA SER A 255 13.05 -6.36 27.08
C SER A 255 14.28 -5.73 27.75
N SER A 256 14.87 -4.70 27.12
CA SER A 256 16.03 -3.99 27.68
C SER A 256 15.69 -3.19 28.94
N ALA A 257 14.48 -2.61 29.02
CA ALA A 257 14.05 -1.86 30.19
C ALA A 257 13.81 -2.76 31.41
N ALA A 258 13.27 -3.96 31.20
CA ALA A 258 13.05 -4.93 32.28
C ALA A 258 14.35 -5.50 32.85
N ALA A 259 15.38 -5.68 32.02
CA ALA A 259 16.67 -6.22 32.46
C ALA A 259 17.52 -5.24 33.29
N GLY A 260 17.29 -3.92 33.19
CA GLY A 260 18.03 -2.88 33.92
C GLY A 260 17.45 -2.48 35.27
N ALA A 261 16.31 -3.07 35.68
CA ALA A 261 15.59 -2.74 36.91
C ALA A 261 15.77 -3.79 38.03
N VAL A 262 16.71 -4.73 37.86
CA VAL A 262 17.08 -5.78 38.82
C VAL A 262 18.46 -5.48 39.39
#